data_AF-A0A9D8VLZ8-F1
#
_entry.id   AF-A0A9D8VLZ8-F1
#
_cell.length_a   1.000
_cell.length_b   1.000
_cell.length_c   1.000
_cell.angle_alpha   90.00
_cell.angle_beta   90.00
_cell.angle_gamma   90.00
#
_symmetry.space_group_name_H-M   'P 1'
#
loop_
_entity.id
_entity.type
_entity.pdbx_description
1 polymer ?
#
loop_
_entity_poly.entity_id
_entity_poly.type
_entity_poly.pdbx_seq_one_letter_code
_entity_poly.pdbx_strand_id
1 'polypeptide(L)'
;MEKHKEFWKRVLKLAGKKDIFFNASAITFNLFICAIPFVLILISIIGYVLSVDEAFNEIVRYGREFFPSFTYETQNNDVFQGAVTIESLLRPLVGARQIFGIIGIIVLMFFTQGLLHSLKHVLFDTFDIKERKHPIMDVVYNFFGFSLIGTVFLFFSLAISTISLFNLSRIQIPFTDMVIELPWIYDFLNIVLPIILAFMILYVVFRFVSERKIKPKVALMAALTYTLLFEIAKFGLSAYLEYAFSTYRYFYQGYTILILLGVWTFYTALLFVISAIMARAYKDVFLGNRPAIEENPYTAIS
;
A
#
# COMPACT_ATOMS: atom_id res chain seq x y z
N MET A 1 -21.93 26.08 -4.90
CA MET A 1 -22.40 24.90 -5.68
C MET A 1 -21.73 24.80 -7.07
N GLU A 2 -21.43 25.90 -7.75
CA GLU A 2 -20.81 25.88 -9.09
C GLU A 2 -19.43 25.20 -9.14
N LYS A 3 -18.53 25.53 -8.20
CA LYS A 3 -17.19 24.90 -8.13
C LYS A 3 -17.21 23.38 -7.96
N HIS A 4 -18.20 22.83 -7.25
CA HIS A 4 -18.34 21.38 -7.11
C HIS A 4 -18.81 20.71 -8.39
N LYS A 5 -19.74 21.34 -9.12
CA LYS A 5 -20.17 20.87 -10.46
C LYS A 5 -19.00 20.92 -11.44
N GLU A 6 -18.20 21.98 -11.39
CA GLU A 6 -17.01 22.14 -12.22
C GLU A 6 -15.94 21.09 -11.90
N PHE A 7 -15.70 20.81 -10.62
CA PHE A 7 -14.82 19.74 -10.17
C PHE A 7 -15.21 18.38 -10.76
N TRP A 8 -16.47 17.95 -10.60
CA TRP A 8 -16.92 16.66 -11.14
C TRP A 8 -16.88 16.61 -12.66
N LYS A 9 -17.24 17.71 -13.35
CA LYS A 9 -17.10 17.81 -14.81
C LYS A 9 -15.63 17.68 -15.25
N ARG A 10 -14.70 18.24 -14.47
CA ARG A 10 -13.25 18.13 -14.73
C ARG A 10 -12.74 16.72 -14.50
N VAL A 11 -13.18 16.05 -13.43
CA VAL A 11 -12.85 14.64 -13.14
C VAL A 11 -13.32 13.75 -14.28
N LEU A 12 -14.58 13.86 -14.71
CA LEU A 12 -15.14 13.09 -15.84
C LEU A 12 -14.36 13.34 -17.15
N LYS A 13 -14.01 14.59 -17.43
CA LYS A 13 -13.21 14.94 -18.62
C LYS A 13 -11.81 14.35 -18.58
N LEU A 14 -11.15 14.35 -17.42
CA LEU A 14 -9.83 13.76 -17.24
C LEU A 14 -9.89 12.23 -17.30
N ALA A 15 -10.90 11.62 -16.68
CA ALA A 15 -11.12 10.18 -16.70
C ALA A 15 -11.36 9.64 -18.12
N GLY A 16 -12.05 10.40 -18.99
CA GLY A 16 -12.23 10.02 -20.39
C GLY A 16 -11.01 10.29 -21.30
N LYS A 17 -10.06 11.13 -20.86
CA LYS A 17 -8.85 11.47 -21.64
C LYS A 17 -7.65 10.59 -21.28
N LYS A 18 -7.60 10.08 -20.04
CA LYS A 18 -6.47 9.32 -19.51
C LYS A 18 -6.82 7.84 -19.46
N ASP A 19 -5.91 6.98 -19.88
CA ASP A 19 -6.12 5.53 -19.91
C ASP A 19 -6.01 4.93 -18.49
N ILE A 20 -7.10 5.01 -17.72
CA ILE A 20 -7.13 4.59 -16.31
C ILE A 20 -6.74 3.12 -16.16
N PHE A 21 -7.37 2.25 -16.96
CA PHE A 21 -7.14 0.80 -16.87
C PHE A 21 -5.72 0.41 -17.28
N PHE A 22 -5.17 1.03 -18.32
CA PHE A 22 -3.80 0.77 -18.76
C PHE A 22 -2.78 1.17 -17.67
N ASN A 23 -2.94 2.38 -17.12
CA ASN A 23 -2.10 2.89 -16.04
C ASN A 23 -2.19 2.00 -14.78
N ALA A 24 -3.39 1.56 -14.42
CA ALA A 24 -3.59 0.64 -13.29
C ALA A 24 -2.93 -0.73 -13.53
N SER A 25 -3.04 -1.28 -14.75
CA SER A 25 -2.42 -2.55 -15.12
C SER A 25 -0.89 -2.49 -15.04
N ALA A 26 -0.28 -1.39 -15.50
CA ALA A 26 1.17 -1.19 -15.43
C ALA A 26 1.69 -1.19 -13.97
N ILE A 27 0.98 -0.50 -13.07
CA ILE A 27 1.31 -0.49 -11.63
C ILE A 27 1.14 -1.90 -11.05
N THR A 28 0.03 -2.57 -11.37
CA THR A 28 -0.31 -3.92 -10.87
C THR A 28 0.75 -4.94 -11.24
N PHE A 29 1.19 -4.95 -12.50
CA PHE A 29 2.23 -5.85 -12.97
C PHE A 29 3.56 -5.65 -12.23
N ASN A 30 3.98 -4.40 -12.05
CA ASN A 30 5.19 -4.10 -11.30
C ASN A 30 5.06 -4.44 -9.81
N LEU A 31 3.87 -4.30 -9.20
CA LEU A 31 3.60 -4.74 -7.84
C LEU A 31 3.76 -6.26 -7.70
N PHE A 32 3.23 -7.06 -8.63
CA PHE A 32 3.39 -8.51 -8.63
C PHE A 32 4.85 -8.94 -8.73
N ILE A 33 5.61 -8.30 -9.62
CA ILE A 33 7.04 -8.57 -9.76
C ILE A 33 7.79 -8.23 -8.48
N CYS A 34 7.46 -7.11 -7.81
CA CYS A 34 8.07 -6.73 -6.54
C CYS A 34 7.65 -7.63 -5.37
N ALA A 35 6.46 -8.22 -5.42
CA ALA A 35 5.95 -9.09 -4.36
C ALA A 35 6.82 -10.34 -4.17
N ILE A 36 7.34 -10.93 -5.25
CA ILE A 36 8.18 -12.13 -5.18
C ILE A 36 9.44 -11.92 -4.33
N PRO A 37 10.36 -10.98 -4.66
CA PRO A 37 11.55 -10.75 -3.85
C PRO A 37 11.21 -10.18 -2.47
N PHE A 38 10.10 -9.42 -2.33
CA PHE A 38 9.63 -8.97 -1.02
C PHE A 38 9.28 -10.15 -0.10
N VAL A 39 8.53 -11.14 -0.61
CA VAL A 39 8.19 -12.36 0.14
C VAL A 39 9.45 -13.16 0.50
N LEU A 40 10.44 -13.26 -0.40
CA LEU A 40 11.72 -13.93 -0.09
C LEU A 40 12.48 -13.26 1.06
N ILE A 41 12.54 -11.92 1.06
CA ILE A 41 13.17 -11.17 2.16
C ILE A 41 12.40 -11.40 3.46
N LEU A 42 11.07 -11.35 3.39
CA LEU A 42 10.22 -11.54 4.56
C LEU A 42 10.42 -12.94 5.17
N ILE A 43 10.45 -13.99 4.35
CA ILE A 43 10.76 -15.36 4.79
C ILE A 43 12.17 -15.43 5.39
N SER A 44 13.16 -14.75 4.80
CA SER A 44 14.53 -14.69 5.33
C SER A 44 14.58 -14.05 6.71
N ILE A 45 13.98 -12.86 6.88
CA ILE A 45 13.94 -12.12 8.16
C ILE A 45 13.23 -12.96 9.23
N ILE A 46 12.05 -13.49 8.90
CA ILE A 46 11.28 -14.28 9.83
C ILE A 46 12.05 -15.55 10.22
N GLY A 47 12.71 -16.22 9.27
CA GLY A 47 13.54 -17.38 9.54
C GLY A 47 14.75 -17.10 10.43
N TYR A 48 15.11 -15.83 10.71
CA TYR A 48 16.10 -15.47 11.73
C TYR A 48 15.54 -15.34 13.14
N VAL A 49 14.27 -14.97 13.28
CA VAL A 49 13.66 -14.57 14.55
C VAL A 49 12.72 -15.66 15.09
N LEU A 50 12.01 -16.36 14.21
CA LEU A 50 10.89 -17.24 14.55
C LEU A 50 11.15 -18.67 14.05
N SER A 51 10.56 -19.65 14.75
CA SER A 51 10.46 -21.01 14.24
C SER A 51 9.55 -21.07 12.99
N VAL A 52 9.68 -22.09 12.15
CA VAL A 52 8.95 -22.19 10.85
C VAL A 52 7.42 -22.10 11.03
N ASP A 53 6.90 -22.57 12.15
CA ASP A 53 5.46 -22.55 12.45
C ASP A 53 4.97 -21.15 12.87
N GLU A 54 5.73 -20.46 13.72
CA GLU A 54 5.41 -19.09 14.14
C GLU A 54 5.56 -18.09 12.98
N ALA A 55 6.58 -18.33 12.14
CA ALA A 55 6.83 -17.62 10.91
C ALA A 55 5.62 -17.60 9.96
N PHE A 56 5.03 -18.78 9.76
CA PHE A 56 3.87 -18.96 8.90
C PHE A 56 2.64 -18.22 9.44
N ASN A 57 2.36 -18.36 10.73
CA ASN A 57 1.23 -17.68 11.37
C ASN A 57 1.31 -16.16 11.24
N GLU A 58 2.53 -15.61 11.31
CA GLU A 58 2.79 -14.18 11.20
C GLU A 58 2.61 -13.66 9.76
N ILE A 59 3.09 -14.41 8.76
CA ILE A 59 2.86 -14.11 7.32
C ILE A 59 1.36 -14.06 7.01
N VAL A 60 0.62 -15.06 7.48
CA VAL A 60 -0.83 -15.13 7.28
C VAL A 60 -1.54 -13.99 8.02
N ARG A 61 -1.06 -13.59 9.20
CA ARG A 61 -1.59 -12.43 9.95
C ARG A 61 -1.46 -11.13 9.15
N TYR A 62 -0.27 -10.79 8.66
CA TYR A 62 -0.10 -9.60 7.83
C TYR A 62 -0.88 -9.68 6.52
N GLY A 63 -0.95 -10.87 5.91
CA GLY A 63 -1.84 -11.10 4.76
C GLY A 63 -3.29 -10.73 5.08
N ARG A 64 -3.84 -11.23 6.19
CA ARG A 64 -5.21 -10.90 6.63
C ARG A 64 -5.44 -9.42 6.92
N GLU A 65 -4.42 -8.69 7.35
CA GLU A 65 -4.54 -7.25 7.63
C GLU A 65 -4.60 -6.41 6.34
N PHE A 66 -3.88 -6.83 5.29
CA PHE A 66 -3.91 -6.19 3.98
C PHE A 66 -5.04 -6.67 3.06
N PHE A 67 -5.56 -7.89 3.29
CA PHE A 67 -6.66 -8.48 2.54
C PHE A 67 -7.89 -8.65 3.44
N PRO A 68 -8.98 -7.89 3.21
CA PRO A 68 -10.19 -8.03 4.02
C PRO A 68 -10.70 -9.48 3.99
N SER A 69 -10.96 -10.05 5.18
CA SER A 69 -11.63 -11.35 5.39
C SER A 69 -10.94 -12.62 4.87
N PHE A 70 -9.61 -12.73 5.00
CA PHE A 70 -8.93 -14.04 4.84
C PHE A 70 -9.11 -14.93 6.09
N THR A 71 -10.35 -15.28 6.44
CA THR A 71 -10.60 -16.35 7.43
C THR A 71 -10.74 -17.67 6.67
N TYR A 72 -9.64 -18.40 6.54
CA TYR A 72 -9.74 -19.83 6.24
C TYR A 72 -10.41 -20.49 7.44
N GLU A 73 -11.74 -20.68 7.39
CA GLU A 73 -12.41 -21.67 8.21
C GLU A 73 -11.85 -23.03 7.80
N THR A 74 -10.81 -23.42 8.51
CA THR A 74 -10.06 -24.65 8.31
C THR A 74 -10.92 -25.77 8.87
N GLN A 75 -11.80 -26.31 8.04
CA GLN A 75 -12.49 -27.54 8.38
C GLN A 75 -11.51 -28.70 8.13
N ASN A 76 -11.09 -29.31 9.24
CA ASN A 76 -10.34 -30.56 9.39
C ASN A 76 -10.26 -31.40 8.10
N ASN A 77 -9.11 -31.34 7.40
CA ASN A 77 -8.46 -32.41 6.62
C ASN A 77 -7.65 -31.92 5.40
N ASP A 78 -7.91 -30.72 4.86
CA ASP A 78 -7.14 -30.17 3.72
C ASP A 78 -5.90 -29.34 4.12
N VAL A 79 -5.87 -28.83 5.36
CA VAL A 79 -4.73 -28.03 5.86
C VAL A 79 -3.49 -28.87 6.11
N PHE A 80 -3.61 -30.17 6.39
CA PHE A 80 -2.44 -31.03 6.52
C PHE A 80 -1.67 -31.19 5.21
N GLN A 81 -2.34 -31.20 4.05
CA GLN A 81 -1.62 -31.29 2.76
C GLN A 81 -1.06 -29.93 2.30
N GLY A 82 -1.78 -28.83 2.54
CA GLY A 82 -1.30 -27.48 2.26
C GLY A 82 -0.12 -27.07 3.15
N ALA A 83 -0.18 -27.37 4.45
CA ALA A 83 0.89 -27.10 5.40
C ALA A 83 2.13 -27.94 5.11
N VAL A 84 1.99 -29.24 4.80
CA VAL A 84 3.14 -30.09 4.41
C VAL A 84 3.78 -29.63 3.10
N THR A 85 2.98 -29.18 2.13
CA THR A 85 3.49 -28.63 0.86
C THR A 85 4.24 -27.31 1.09
N ILE A 86 3.67 -26.39 1.88
CA ILE A 86 4.29 -25.11 2.20
C ILE A 86 5.53 -25.29 3.08
N GLU A 87 5.53 -26.21 4.04
CA GLU A 87 6.69 -26.55 4.87
C GLU A 87 7.84 -27.09 4.01
N SER A 88 7.55 -27.94 3.02
CA SER A 88 8.56 -28.45 2.07
C SER A 88 9.15 -27.37 1.15
N LEU A 89 8.38 -26.31 0.87
CA LEU A 89 8.85 -25.14 0.11
C LEU A 89 9.61 -24.15 1.01
N LEU A 90 9.20 -23.99 2.27
CA LEU A 90 9.78 -23.04 3.23
C LEU A 90 11.07 -23.56 3.86
N ARG A 91 11.20 -24.87 4.14
CA ARG A 91 12.40 -25.45 4.75
C ARG A 91 13.69 -25.14 3.94
N PRO A 92 13.73 -25.31 2.60
CA PRO A 92 14.89 -24.90 1.80
C PRO A 92 15.14 -23.39 1.82
N LEU A 93 14.06 -22.58 1.81
CA LEU A 93 14.15 -21.12 1.82
C LEU A 93 14.73 -20.60 3.15
N VAL A 94 14.35 -21.20 4.27
CA VAL A 94 14.90 -20.91 5.60
C VAL A 94 16.33 -21.45 5.74
N GLY A 95 16.63 -22.63 5.18
CA GLY A 95 17.97 -23.22 5.18
C GLY A 95 19.01 -22.37 4.43
N ALA A 96 18.62 -21.74 3.32
CA ALA A 96 19.47 -20.81 2.55
C ALA A 96 19.12 -19.33 2.81
N ARG A 97 18.57 -19.00 3.98
CA ARG A 97 18.05 -17.66 4.34
C ARG A 97 19.02 -16.50 4.07
N GLN A 98 20.34 -16.70 4.25
CA GLN A 98 21.36 -15.67 3.97
C GLN A 98 21.42 -15.31 2.49
N ILE A 99 21.45 -16.34 1.63
CA ILE A 99 21.57 -16.19 0.18
C ILE A 99 20.27 -15.60 -0.38
N PHE A 100 19.11 -16.16 0.01
CA PHE A 100 17.81 -15.65 -0.44
C PHE A 100 17.51 -14.23 0.07
N GLY A 101 17.97 -13.86 1.27
CA GLY A 101 17.84 -12.50 1.80
C GLY A 101 18.64 -11.49 0.98
N ILE A 102 19.93 -11.76 0.73
CA ILE A 102 20.80 -10.85 -0.04
C ILE A 102 20.34 -10.74 -1.49
N ILE A 103 20.07 -11.87 -2.15
CA ILE A 103 19.57 -11.88 -3.53
C ILE A 103 18.21 -11.17 -3.59
N GLY A 104 17.32 -11.46 -2.64
CA GLY A 104 16.02 -10.80 -2.52
C GLY A 104 16.15 -9.29 -2.44
N ILE A 105 17.08 -8.76 -1.63
CA ILE A 105 17.33 -7.31 -1.52
C ILE A 105 17.81 -6.72 -2.85
N ILE A 106 18.79 -7.35 -3.50
CA ILE A 106 19.36 -6.86 -4.77
C ILE A 106 18.27 -6.84 -5.86
N VAL A 107 17.52 -7.94 -5.97
CA VAL A 107 16.43 -8.11 -6.95
C VAL A 107 15.28 -7.15 -6.65
N LEU A 108 14.90 -6.98 -5.39
CA LEU A 108 13.87 -6.03 -4.98
C LEU A 108 14.28 -4.60 -5.31
N MET A 109 15.54 -4.21 -5.05
CA MET A 109 16.02 -2.87 -5.40
C MET A 109 15.90 -2.60 -6.90
N PHE A 110 16.20 -3.58 -7.74
CA PHE A 110 16.06 -3.47 -9.19
C PHE A 110 14.59 -3.32 -9.62
N PHE A 111 13.71 -4.21 -9.18
CA PHE A 111 12.30 -4.17 -9.59
C PHE A 111 11.51 -3.00 -9.00
N THR A 112 11.90 -2.54 -7.82
CA THR A 112 11.35 -1.33 -7.20
C THR A 112 11.55 -0.11 -8.09
N GLN A 113 12.66 -0.03 -8.86
CA GLN A 113 12.83 1.06 -9.83
C GLN A 113 11.72 1.05 -10.89
N GLY A 114 11.33 -0.14 -11.38
CA GLY A 114 10.23 -0.29 -12.33
C GLY A 114 8.87 0.09 -11.74
N LEU A 115 8.62 -0.27 -10.49
CA LEU A 115 7.41 0.14 -9.77
C LEU A 115 7.33 1.66 -9.59
N LEU A 116 8.42 2.28 -9.11
CA LEU A 116 8.47 3.72 -8.91
C LEU A 116 8.39 4.49 -10.24
N HIS A 117 9.04 3.98 -11.28
CA HIS A 117 8.93 4.54 -12.62
C HIS A 117 7.48 4.49 -13.13
N SER A 118 6.77 3.38 -12.91
CA SER A 118 5.36 3.25 -13.30
C SER A 118 4.46 4.22 -12.53
N LEU A 119 4.63 4.32 -11.21
CA LEU A 119 3.91 5.29 -10.39
C LEU A 119 4.19 6.73 -10.83
N LYS A 120 5.46 7.06 -11.09
CA LYS A 120 5.90 8.36 -11.59
C LYS A 120 5.29 8.68 -12.95
N HIS A 121 5.31 7.71 -13.88
CA HIS A 121 4.73 7.86 -15.21
C HIS A 121 3.24 8.19 -15.11
N VAL A 122 2.48 7.45 -14.30
CA VAL A 122 1.06 7.72 -14.07
C VAL A 122 0.83 9.10 -13.48
N LEU A 123 1.63 9.52 -12.50
CA LEU A 123 1.53 10.87 -11.93
C LEU A 123 1.90 11.95 -12.95
N PHE A 124 2.96 11.78 -13.72
CA PHE A 124 3.43 12.79 -14.66
C PHE A 124 2.51 12.90 -15.87
N ASP A 125 2.03 11.78 -16.39
CA ASP A 125 0.98 11.78 -17.40
C ASP A 125 -0.30 12.42 -16.84
N THR A 126 -0.74 12.00 -15.66
CA THR A 126 -1.96 12.57 -15.05
C THR A 126 -1.82 14.05 -14.85
N PHE A 127 -0.68 14.58 -14.40
CA PHE A 127 -0.47 16.01 -14.15
C PHE A 127 0.06 16.81 -15.35
N ASP A 128 0.20 16.18 -16.53
CA ASP A 128 0.85 16.72 -17.75
C ASP A 128 2.24 17.36 -17.46
N ILE A 129 3.03 16.69 -16.62
CA ILE A 129 4.39 17.12 -16.25
C ILE A 129 5.37 16.56 -17.29
N LYS A 130 6.07 17.43 -18.00
CA LYS A 130 7.15 17.01 -18.92
C LYS A 130 8.39 16.62 -18.12
N GLU A 131 8.89 15.41 -18.35
CA GLU A 131 10.20 14.98 -17.85
C GLU A 131 11.31 15.79 -18.51
N ARG A 132 12.20 16.38 -17.71
CA ARG A 132 13.37 17.15 -18.17
C ARG A 132 14.62 16.80 -17.36
N LYS A 133 14.78 15.55 -16.93
CA LYS A 133 15.93 15.14 -16.13
C LYS A 133 16.69 13.98 -16.74
N HIS A 134 17.99 13.94 -16.43
CA HIS A 134 18.91 12.89 -16.82
C HIS A 134 18.58 11.58 -16.07
N PRO A 135 18.65 10.40 -16.70
CA PRO A 135 18.21 9.11 -16.14
C PRO A 135 18.85 8.76 -14.78
N ILE A 136 20.10 9.19 -14.55
CA ILE A 136 20.82 8.96 -13.29
C ILE A 136 20.15 9.69 -12.11
N MET A 137 19.67 10.91 -12.34
CA MET A 137 19.00 11.70 -11.30
C MET A 137 17.69 11.03 -10.88
N ASP A 138 16.98 10.43 -11.83
CA ASP A 138 15.73 9.73 -11.57
C ASP A 138 15.94 8.50 -10.67
N VAL A 139 17.01 7.73 -10.89
CA VAL A 139 17.37 6.58 -10.01
C VAL A 139 17.64 7.03 -8.58
N VAL A 140 18.34 8.15 -8.39
CA VAL A 140 18.64 8.69 -7.06
C VAL A 140 17.35 9.13 -6.35
N TYR A 141 16.48 9.87 -7.03
CA TYR A 141 15.18 10.28 -6.46
C TYR A 141 14.30 9.08 -6.13
N ASN A 142 14.30 8.05 -6.98
CA ASN A 142 13.57 6.81 -6.73
C ASN A 142 14.11 6.08 -5.49
N PHE A 143 15.43 5.99 -5.34
CA PHE A 143 16.05 5.38 -4.16
C PHE A 143 15.66 6.08 -2.86
N PHE A 144 15.72 7.42 -2.82
CA PHE A 144 15.27 8.19 -1.65
C PHE A 144 13.76 8.06 -1.42
N GLY A 145 12.96 8.04 -2.48
CA GLY A 145 11.51 7.84 -2.40
C GLY A 145 11.17 6.48 -1.79
N PHE A 146 11.78 5.40 -2.26
CA PHE A 146 11.60 4.06 -1.72
C PHE A 146 12.06 3.96 -0.26
N SER A 147 13.26 4.48 0.04
CA SER A 147 13.81 4.49 1.39
C SER A 147 12.88 5.20 2.37
N LEU A 148 12.27 6.31 1.96
CA LEU A 148 11.32 7.04 2.79
C LEU A 148 10.01 6.27 3.00
N ILE A 149 9.45 5.65 1.94
CA ILE A 149 8.26 4.79 2.06
C ILE A 149 8.54 3.65 3.04
N GLY A 150 9.69 2.97 2.89
CA GLY A 150 10.11 1.90 3.79
C GLY A 150 10.31 2.38 5.23
N THR A 151 10.92 3.55 5.44
CA THR A 151 11.12 4.13 6.77
C THR A 151 9.81 4.46 7.45
N VAL A 152 8.85 5.05 6.73
CA VAL A 152 7.51 5.33 7.27
C VAL A 152 6.78 4.04 7.62
N PHE A 153 6.83 3.04 6.73
CA PHE A 153 6.25 1.72 7.00
C PHE A 153 6.83 1.08 8.27
N LEU A 154 8.16 1.04 8.38
CA LEU A 154 8.85 0.48 9.56
C LEU A 154 8.55 1.28 10.84
N PHE A 155 8.56 2.60 10.77
CA PHE A 155 8.25 3.46 11.91
C PHE A 155 6.85 3.18 12.47
N PHE A 156 5.84 3.13 11.60
CA PHE A 156 4.48 2.84 12.05
C PHE A 156 4.32 1.38 12.50
N SER A 157 4.96 0.42 11.84
CA SER A 157 4.93 -0.99 12.27
C SER A 157 5.53 -1.15 13.67
N LEU A 158 6.66 -0.50 13.96
CA LEU A 158 7.26 -0.45 15.29
C LEU A 158 6.38 0.29 16.30
N ALA A 159 5.73 1.39 15.90
CA ALA A 159 4.82 2.12 16.76
C ALA A 159 3.62 1.26 17.16
N ILE A 160 2.98 0.57 16.20
CA ILE A 160 1.86 -0.34 16.45
C ILE A 160 2.29 -1.48 17.37
N SER A 161 3.44 -2.10 17.08
CA SER A 161 4.01 -3.16 17.91
C SER A 161 4.25 -2.69 19.35
N THR A 162 4.85 -1.51 19.51
CA THR A 162 5.13 -0.92 20.82
C THR A 162 3.84 -0.61 21.59
N ILE A 163 2.84 -0.03 20.92
CA ILE A 163 1.53 0.26 21.51
C ILE A 163 0.85 -1.03 21.99
N SER A 164 0.96 -2.12 21.23
CA SER A 164 0.40 -3.42 21.57
C SER A 164 1.00 -4.01 22.86
N LEU A 165 2.27 -3.69 23.18
CA LEU A 165 2.92 -4.14 24.42
C LEU A 165 2.38 -3.46 25.68
N PHE A 166 1.79 -2.26 25.55
CA PHE A 166 1.19 -1.55 26.69
C PHE A 166 -0.28 -1.90 26.81
N ASN A 167 -0.72 -2.40 27.97
CA ASN A 167 -2.13 -2.69 28.24
C ASN A 167 -2.95 -1.40 28.44
N LEU A 168 -3.23 -0.69 27.35
CA LEU A 168 -3.97 0.58 27.36
C LEU A 168 -5.40 0.44 27.90
N SER A 169 -5.93 -0.79 27.94
CA SER A 169 -7.22 -1.11 28.54
C SER A 169 -7.22 -0.92 30.05
N ARG A 170 -6.06 -1.01 30.72
CA ARG A 170 -5.94 -0.91 32.17
C ARG A 170 -4.82 0.05 32.52
N ILE A 171 -5.18 1.32 32.65
CA ILE A 171 -4.25 2.34 33.15
C ILE A 171 -4.26 2.24 34.67
N GLN A 172 -3.21 1.63 35.23
CA GLN A 172 -2.95 1.68 36.66
C GLN A 172 -2.38 3.06 36.99
N ILE A 173 -3.07 3.83 37.82
CA ILE A 173 -2.57 5.13 38.28
C ILE A 173 -1.46 4.86 39.30
N PRO A 174 -0.20 5.31 39.07
CA PRO A 174 0.82 5.21 40.10
C PRO A 174 0.33 5.88 41.38
N PHE A 175 0.45 5.22 42.52
CA PHE A 175 0.03 5.68 43.86
C PHE A 175 -1.47 5.59 44.21
N THR A 176 -2.31 4.94 43.39
CA THR A 176 -3.71 4.64 43.76
C THR A 176 -4.11 3.25 43.26
N ASP A 177 -4.81 2.43 44.06
CA ASP A 177 -5.35 1.11 43.65
C ASP A 177 -6.53 1.20 42.64
N MET A 178 -6.71 2.36 42.00
CA MET A 178 -7.75 2.58 41.00
C MET A 178 -7.25 2.17 39.61
N VAL A 179 -7.95 1.20 39.02
CA VAL A 179 -7.74 0.78 37.63
C VAL A 179 -8.82 1.43 36.78
N ILE A 180 -8.41 2.30 35.85
CA ILE A 180 -9.35 2.82 34.84
C ILE A 180 -9.39 1.81 33.69
N GLU A 181 -10.55 1.18 33.50
CA GLU A 181 -10.78 0.27 32.39
C GLU A 181 -11.33 1.05 31.17
N LEU A 182 -10.52 1.19 30.11
CA LEU A 182 -10.95 1.77 28.82
C LEU A 182 -10.85 0.72 27.70
N PRO A 183 -11.68 -0.34 27.70
CA PRO A 183 -11.59 -1.43 26.72
C PRO A 183 -11.78 -0.95 25.27
N TRP A 184 -12.53 0.13 25.05
CA TRP A 184 -12.79 0.69 23.71
C TRP A 184 -11.54 1.30 23.04
N ILE A 185 -10.48 1.60 23.80
CA ILE A 185 -9.27 2.25 23.26
C ILE A 185 -8.57 1.34 22.24
N TYR A 186 -8.55 0.03 22.48
CA TYR A 186 -7.90 -0.93 21.59
C TYR A 186 -8.67 -1.12 20.30
N ASP A 187 -9.99 -1.29 20.38
CA ASP A 187 -10.84 -1.42 19.18
C ASP A 187 -10.74 -0.17 18.32
N PHE A 188 -10.72 1.01 18.96
CA PHE A 188 -10.52 2.28 18.26
C PHE A 188 -9.14 2.37 17.59
N LEU A 189 -8.06 2.03 18.31
CA LEU A 189 -6.69 2.07 17.77
C LEU A 189 -6.49 1.06 16.63
N ASN A 190 -7.07 -0.15 16.74
CA ASN A 190 -7.01 -1.17 15.70
C ASN A 190 -7.66 -0.71 14.38
N ILE A 191 -8.68 0.15 14.44
CA ILE A 191 -9.31 0.71 13.25
C ILE A 191 -8.52 1.93 12.74
N VAL A 192 -8.10 2.81 13.63
CA VAL A 192 -7.52 4.11 13.26
C VAL A 192 -6.06 3.99 12.80
N LEU A 193 -5.25 3.12 13.41
CA LEU A 193 -3.83 3.00 13.08
C LEU A 193 -3.60 2.55 11.63
N PRO A 194 -4.27 1.52 11.09
CA PRO A 194 -4.11 1.13 9.68
C PRO A 194 -4.54 2.24 8.71
N ILE A 195 -5.60 2.99 9.03
CA ILE A 195 -6.08 4.12 8.22
C ILE A 195 -5.01 5.22 8.15
N ILE A 196 -4.43 5.58 9.30
CA ILE A 196 -3.36 6.59 9.37
C ILE A 196 -2.12 6.12 8.62
N LEU A 197 -1.73 4.84 8.78
CA LEU A 197 -0.60 4.24 8.08
C LEU A 197 -0.81 4.32 6.56
N ALA A 198 -1.98 3.89 6.07
CA ALA A 198 -2.31 3.94 4.64
C ALA A 198 -2.27 5.38 4.12
N PHE A 199 -2.87 6.32 4.84
CA PHE A 199 -2.85 7.75 4.49
C PHE A 199 -1.41 8.30 4.41
N MET A 200 -0.56 7.99 5.38
CA MET A 200 0.82 8.48 5.43
C MET A 200 1.67 7.90 4.30
N ILE A 201 1.56 6.59 4.03
CA ILE A 201 2.25 5.95 2.91
C ILE A 201 1.84 6.59 1.59
N LEU A 202 0.54 6.75 1.35
CA LEU A 202 0.06 7.35 0.12
C LEU A 202 0.45 8.82 -0.02
N TYR A 203 0.44 9.59 1.07
CA TYR A 203 0.94 10.96 1.07
C TYR A 203 2.41 11.03 0.66
N VAL A 204 3.24 10.14 1.19
CA VAL A 204 4.65 10.03 0.81
C VAL A 204 4.77 9.66 -0.67
N VAL A 205 3.99 8.68 -1.15
CA VAL A 205 3.99 8.29 -2.57
C VAL A 205 3.65 9.50 -3.46
N PHE A 206 2.51 10.18 -3.23
CA PHE A 206 2.10 11.32 -4.04
C PHE A 206 3.09 12.49 -4.00
N ARG A 207 3.74 12.75 -2.87
CA ARG A 207 4.66 13.88 -2.71
C ARG A 207 6.06 13.59 -3.25
N PHE A 208 6.62 12.42 -2.94
CA PHE A 208 8.02 12.11 -3.21
C PHE A 208 8.22 11.41 -4.55
N VAL A 209 7.30 10.53 -4.97
CA VAL A 209 7.35 9.92 -6.32
C VAL A 209 7.12 10.99 -7.40
N SER A 210 6.40 12.06 -7.07
CA SER A 210 6.26 13.22 -7.95
C SER A 210 7.48 14.17 -7.95
N GLU A 211 8.59 13.79 -7.32
CA GLU A 211 9.77 14.66 -7.15
C GLU A 211 9.43 16.03 -6.52
N ARG A 212 8.45 16.08 -5.60
CA ARG A 212 7.94 17.30 -4.96
C ARG A 212 7.31 18.33 -5.92
N LYS A 213 7.09 18.00 -7.19
CA LYS A 213 6.43 18.88 -8.18
C LYS A 213 4.96 19.14 -7.85
N ILE A 214 4.27 18.19 -7.23
CA ILE A 214 2.90 18.37 -6.72
C ILE A 214 2.93 19.10 -5.37
N LYS A 215 2.20 20.22 -5.27
CA LYS A 215 2.04 21.00 -4.02
C LYS A 215 1.58 20.11 -2.85
N PRO A 216 2.05 20.33 -1.61
CA PRO A 216 1.71 19.48 -0.47
C PRO A 216 0.20 19.39 -0.21
N LYS A 217 -0.53 20.50 -0.40
CA LYS A 217 -2.00 20.53 -0.27
C LYS A 217 -2.71 19.60 -1.27
N VAL A 218 -2.18 19.47 -2.48
CA VAL A 218 -2.74 18.58 -3.52
C VAL A 218 -2.40 17.13 -3.21
N ALA A 219 -1.18 16.85 -2.75
CA ALA A 219 -0.78 15.51 -2.33
C ALA A 219 -1.59 15.03 -1.12
N LEU A 220 -1.89 15.92 -0.15
CA LEU A 220 -2.75 15.62 0.99
C LEU A 220 -4.17 15.27 0.54
N MET A 221 -4.74 16.06 -0.38
CA MET A 221 -6.07 15.76 -0.93
C MET A 221 -6.10 14.43 -1.69
N ALA A 222 -5.03 14.12 -2.43
CA ALA A 222 -4.88 12.84 -3.14
C ALA A 222 -4.86 11.65 -2.17
N ALA A 223 -4.04 11.75 -1.12
CA ALA A 223 -3.92 10.71 -0.10
C ALA A 223 -5.24 10.52 0.66
N LEU A 224 -5.92 11.62 1.03
CA LEU A 224 -7.21 11.56 1.72
C LEU A 224 -8.25 10.85 0.85
N THR A 225 -8.32 11.25 -0.42
CA THR A 225 -9.23 10.65 -1.40
C THR A 225 -8.94 9.16 -1.54
N TYR A 226 -7.67 8.78 -1.73
CA TYR A 226 -7.28 7.37 -1.83
C TYR A 226 -7.68 6.58 -0.60
N THR A 227 -7.29 7.04 0.60
CA THR A 227 -7.57 6.33 1.85
C THR A 227 -9.08 6.14 2.03
N LEU A 228 -9.88 7.17 1.76
CA LEU A 228 -11.34 7.07 1.87
C LEU A 228 -11.92 6.06 0.88
N LEU A 229 -11.49 6.08 -0.38
CA LEU A 229 -11.93 5.09 -1.37
C LEU A 229 -11.44 3.68 -1.00
N PHE A 230 -10.23 3.55 -0.47
CA PHE A 230 -9.64 2.29 -0.05
C PHE A 230 -10.40 1.67 1.13
N GLU A 231 -10.81 2.47 2.12
CA GLU A 231 -11.64 2.00 3.22
C GLU A 231 -13.03 1.51 2.75
N ILE A 232 -13.67 2.28 1.86
CA ILE A 232 -14.95 1.87 1.25
C ILE A 232 -14.78 0.56 0.46
N ALA A 233 -13.68 0.45 -0.28
CA ALA A 233 -13.36 -0.74 -1.06
C ALA A 233 -13.10 -1.96 -0.19
N LYS A 234 -12.41 -1.79 0.96
CA LYS A 234 -12.22 -2.87 1.93
C LYS A 234 -13.56 -3.39 2.42
N PHE A 235 -14.46 -2.50 2.82
CA PHE A 235 -15.80 -2.89 3.25
C PHE A 235 -16.58 -3.63 2.15
N GLY A 236 -16.53 -3.11 0.91
CA GLY A 236 -17.17 -3.74 -0.24
C GLY A 236 -16.60 -5.12 -0.56
N LEU A 237 -15.28 -5.29 -0.48
CA LEU A 237 -14.64 -6.59 -0.72
C LEU A 237 -14.95 -7.58 0.41
N SER A 238 -14.92 -7.14 1.68
CA SER A 238 -15.33 -7.98 2.82
C SER A 238 -16.74 -8.56 2.62
N ALA A 239 -17.71 -7.70 2.28
CA ALA A 239 -19.09 -8.11 2.07
C ALA A 239 -19.25 -9.04 0.86
N TYR A 240 -18.49 -8.79 -0.22
CA TYR A 240 -18.47 -9.66 -1.39
C TYR A 240 -17.93 -11.05 -1.04
N LEU A 241 -16.81 -11.12 -0.31
CA LEU A 241 -16.18 -12.39 0.06
C LEU A 241 -17.05 -13.19 1.03
N GLU A 242 -17.66 -12.54 2.02
CA GLU A 242 -18.59 -13.20 2.95
C GLU A 242 -19.76 -13.87 2.19
N TYR A 243 -20.36 -13.15 1.24
CA TYR A 243 -21.40 -13.71 0.38
C TYR A 243 -20.86 -14.83 -0.52
N ALA A 244 -19.70 -14.61 -1.15
CA ALA A 244 -19.14 -15.53 -2.11
C ALA A 244 -18.67 -16.86 -1.50
N PHE A 245 -18.08 -16.83 -0.29
CA PHE A 245 -17.70 -18.03 0.45
C PHE A 245 -18.92 -18.84 0.92
N SER A 246 -20.02 -18.16 1.29
CA SER A 246 -21.27 -18.83 1.67
C SER A 246 -21.97 -19.54 0.49
N THR A 247 -21.91 -18.96 -0.71
CA THR A 247 -22.70 -19.44 -1.87
C THR A 247 -21.90 -20.31 -2.84
N TYR A 248 -20.60 -20.04 -3.05
CA TYR A 248 -19.80 -20.64 -4.12
C TYR A 248 -18.56 -21.39 -3.61
N ARG A 249 -18.63 -22.00 -2.42
CA ARG A 249 -17.54 -22.74 -1.77
C ARG A 249 -16.81 -23.74 -2.68
N TYR A 250 -17.50 -24.29 -3.70
CA TYR A 250 -16.93 -25.22 -4.68
C TYR A 250 -16.03 -24.59 -5.75
N PHE A 251 -16.30 -23.35 -6.18
CA PHE A 251 -15.44 -22.60 -7.11
C PHE A 251 -14.21 -22.02 -6.39
N TYR A 252 -14.33 -21.79 -5.08
CA TYR A 252 -13.29 -21.15 -4.29
C TYR A 252 -12.19 -22.13 -3.79
N GLN A 253 -11.62 -22.94 -4.70
CA GLN A 253 -10.49 -23.84 -4.42
C GLN A 253 -9.14 -23.08 -4.41
N GLY A 254 -8.00 -23.78 -4.36
CA GLY A 254 -6.65 -23.22 -4.13
C GLY A 254 -6.20 -22.07 -5.06
N TYR A 255 -6.81 -21.89 -6.24
CA TYR A 255 -6.50 -20.79 -7.16
C TYR A 255 -7.20 -19.45 -6.82
N THR A 256 -8.20 -19.48 -5.95
CA THR A 256 -8.93 -18.31 -5.44
C THR A 256 -8.01 -17.21 -4.97
N ILE A 257 -6.99 -17.59 -4.20
CA ILE A 257 -6.06 -16.67 -3.58
C ILE A 257 -5.42 -15.83 -4.68
N LEU A 258 -4.90 -16.47 -5.74
CA LEU A 258 -4.20 -15.79 -6.82
C LEU A 258 -5.14 -14.83 -7.57
N ILE A 259 -6.38 -15.24 -7.84
CA ILE A 259 -7.37 -14.37 -8.50
C ILE A 259 -7.71 -13.19 -7.60
N LEU A 260 -8.00 -13.43 -6.32
CA LEU A 260 -8.35 -12.39 -5.36
C LEU A 260 -7.20 -11.40 -5.15
N LEU A 261 -5.97 -11.89 -5.02
CA LEU A 261 -4.76 -11.08 -4.99
C LEU A 261 -4.63 -10.24 -6.27
N GLY A 262 -4.85 -10.85 -7.43
CA GLY A 262 -4.88 -10.21 -8.76
C GLY A 262 -5.85 -9.03 -8.82
N VAL A 263 -7.12 -9.32 -8.53
CA VAL A 263 -8.21 -8.35 -8.59
C VAL A 263 -8.04 -7.27 -7.54
N TRP A 264 -7.67 -7.62 -6.31
CA TRP A 264 -7.44 -6.65 -5.24
C TRP A 264 -6.29 -5.71 -5.59
N THR A 265 -5.14 -6.26 -6.00
CA THR A 265 -3.98 -5.45 -6.39
C THR A 265 -4.35 -4.53 -7.55
N PHE A 266 -5.05 -5.04 -8.56
CA PHE A 266 -5.55 -4.22 -9.67
C PHE A 266 -6.48 -3.10 -9.21
N TYR A 267 -7.39 -3.41 -8.31
CA TYR A 267 -8.33 -2.44 -7.75
C TYR A 267 -7.61 -1.34 -6.95
N THR A 268 -6.61 -1.71 -6.12
CA THR A 268 -5.80 -0.71 -5.39
C THR A 268 -5.01 0.21 -6.32
N ALA A 269 -4.49 -0.32 -7.44
CA ALA A 269 -3.83 0.48 -8.47
C ALA A 269 -4.82 1.40 -9.20
N LEU A 270 -6.03 0.92 -9.47
CA LEU A 270 -7.10 1.72 -10.08
C LEU A 270 -7.51 2.89 -9.16
N LEU A 271 -7.66 2.64 -7.85
CA LEU A 271 -7.91 3.69 -6.87
C LEU A 271 -6.80 4.74 -6.85
N PHE A 272 -5.54 4.33 -7.02
CA PHE A 272 -4.41 5.25 -7.09
C PHE A 272 -4.53 6.20 -8.28
N VAL A 273 -4.84 5.68 -9.47
CA VAL A 273 -5.04 6.47 -10.69
C VAL A 273 -6.22 7.44 -10.54
N ILE A 274 -7.36 6.96 -10.02
CA ILE A 274 -8.54 7.81 -9.77
C ILE A 274 -8.21 8.93 -8.79
N SER A 275 -7.51 8.62 -7.70
CA SER A 275 -7.10 9.61 -6.70
C SER A 275 -6.16 10.66 -7.28
N ALA A 276 -5.25 10.27 -8.18
CA ALA A 276 -4.40 11.20 -8.91
C ALA A 276 -5.21 12.15 -9.81
N ILE A 277 -6.22 11.62 -10.52
CA ILE A 277 -7.12 12.42 -11.38
C ILE A 277 -7.93 13.41 -10.54
N MET A 278 -8.50 12.96 -9.43
CA MET A 278 -9.25 13.82 -8.50
C MET A 278 -8.36 14.91 -7.90
N ALA A 279 -7.12 14.58 -7.55
CA ALA A 279 -6.14 15.55 -7.06
C ALA A 279 -5.79 16.60 -8.12
N ARG A 280 -5.66 16.20 -9.39
CA ARG A 280 -5.47 17.14 -10.50
C ARG A 280 -6.68 18.05 -10.68
N ALA A 281 -7.90 17.50 -10.69
CA ALA A 281 -9.12 18.30 -10.79
C ALA A 281 -9.24 19.29 -9.62
N TYR A 282 -8.84 18.87 -8.41
CA TYR A 282 -8.80 19.75 -7.24
C TYR A 282 -7.80 20.90 -7.43
N LYS A 283 -6.60 20.60 -7.98
CA LYS A 283 -5.61 21.62 -8.32
C LYS A 283 -6.18 22.64 -9.31
N ASP A 284 -6.78 22.17 -10.39
CA ASP A 284 -7.28 23.02 -11.48
C ASP A 284 -8.41 23.96 -11.02
N VAL A 285 -9.34 23.46 -10.19
CA VAL A 285 -10.55 24.21 -9.77
C VAL A 285 -10.32 25.08 -8.53
N PHE A 286 -9.58 24.58 -7.53
CA PHE A 286 -9.49 25.25 -6.21
C PHE A 286 -8.18 26.02 -6.00
N LEU A 287 -7.09 25.63 -6.66
CA LEU A 287 -5.78 26.28 -6.47
C LEU A 287 -5.43 27.26 -7.60
N GLY A 288 -6.24 27.32 -8.65
CA GLY A 288 -6.06 28.21 -9.79
C GLY A 288 -4.84 27.85 -10.65
N ASN A 289 -4.86 28.33 -11.89
CA ASN A 289 -3.88 28.05 -12.94
C ASN A 289 -2.53 28.78 -12.73
N ARG A 290 -1.96 28.72 -11.52
CA ARG A 290 -0.57 29.13 -11.32
C ARG A 290 0.32 28.03 -11.90
N PRO A 291 1.29 28.35 -12.78
CA PRO A 291 2.11 27.35 -13.45
C PRO A 291 2.67 26.38 -12.42
N ALA A 292 2.74 25.10 -12.79
CA ALA A 292 3.24 24.02 -11.94
C ALA A 292 4.73 24.13 -11.60
N ILE A 293 5.33 25.28 -11.92
CA ILE A 293 6.75 25.59 -11.83
C ILE A 293 6.82 26.74 -10.83
N GLU A 294 7.43 26.51 -9.66
CA GLU A 294 8.24 27.57 -9.08
C GLU A 294 9.32 27.83 -10.12
N GLU A 295 9.12 28.81 -11.00
CA GLU A 295 10.19 29.28 -11.85
C GLU A 295 11.34 29.63 -10.91
N ASN A 296 12.42 28.86 -11.02
CA ASN A 296 13.65 29.23 -10.37
C ASN A 296 14.00 30.63 -10.90
N PRO A 297 14.07 31.68 -10.07
CA PRO A 297 14.36 33.02 -10.55
C PRO A 297 15.71 33.10 -11.30
N TYR A 298 16.58 32.10 -11.13
CA TYR A 298 17.86 31.99 -11.82
C TYR A 298 17.79 31.37 -13.23
N THR A 299 16.67 30.79 -13.67
CA THR A 299 16.54 30.25 -15.05
C THR A 299 16.11 31.29 -16.09
N ALA A 300 15.80 32.52 -15.68
CA ALA A 300 15.46 33.61 -16.58
C ALA A 300 16.70 34.37 -17.12
N ILE A 301 17.91 33.97 -16.71
CA ILE A 301 19.17 34.67 -17.02
C ILE A 301 20.13 33.78 -17.84
N SER A 302 19.64 32.78 -18.57
CA SER A 302 20.45 31.98 -19.50
C SER A 302 19.91 32.05 -20.92
#